data_AF-A0A521X8X3-F1
#
_entry.id   AF-A0A521X8X3-F1
#
_cell.length_a   1.000
_cell.length_b   1.000
_cell.length_c   1.000
_cell.angle_alpha   90.00
_cell.angle_beta   90.00
_cell.angle_gamma   90.00
#
_symmetry.space_group_name_H-M   'P 1'
#
loop_
_entity.id
_entity.type
_entity.pdbx_description
1 polymer ?
#
loop_
_entity_poly.entity_id
_entity_poly.type
_entity_poly.pdbx_seq_one_letter_code
_entity_poly.pdbx_strand_id
1 'polypeptide(L)'
;MTVELLINFAVQFLGTGAAFFLAYRSFQKRRIQLGTEPTLPQYFSRRSTYWVGIASYCTLIAALYWLLTWQWLPLEPLVTLIVKNLRSGELVNLLNGLDGRTIIPLIAAGLFLFFIAWESKFNPLLILRDSIHDAFAIPTKAVEVYNALITSRLSAVDESLKAQIDNRLLVPSIDPGDFEKSSATVEYKWAHNCLLFDRIQNYANQQSYRRFFNEPSLKWGEICISYNAMSEKVAVWKEAEPHYTKTVKLLKELDQLTGLLCRLLASLVVFGSASEDEIWTTVKQLGGNVHEARLKHTYKYILLFTAATAIGIMLGREISVSLHNAFLFPDKPLAHFEYTTLRWVAYAILIYVLPIALVFISRTFAFRYHREQSDRYYGFYMAVMILGFIVSTTASALILELTYYKDHFKFLESFIQHMRWGILPALMCGFVAYRMDTPVSESEALGKLIMAAVLRFIGWGLVAVIIMLYATGDMSIQETNLRFTLVGTAFFMVGLLGASASFKTARTDD
;
A
#
# COMPACT_ATOMS: atom_id res chain seq x y z
N MET A 1 11.64 -24.62 34.72
CA MET A 1 11.12 -23.28 34.36
C MET A 1 11.16 -22.41 35.60
N THR A 2 11.89 -21.29 35.59
CA THR A 2 11.90 -20.34 36.71
C THR A 2 10.59 -19.51 36.70
N VAL A 3 10.16 -19.02 37.86
CA VAL A 3 8.92 -18.21 38.00
C VAL A 3 8.96 -16.96 37.10
N GLU A 4 10.14 -16.36 36.94
CA GLU A 4 10.38 -15.21 36.06
C GLU A 4 10.07 -15.51 34.58
N LEU A 5 10.44 -16.71 34.11
CA LEU A 5 10.20 -17.15 32.74
C LEU A 5 8.71 -17.38 32.47
N LEU A 6 7.98 -17.88 33.47
CA LEU A 6 6.53 -18.10 33.42
C LEU A 6 5.76 -16.76 33.37
N ILE A 7 6.19 -15.77 34.16
CA ILE A 7 5.63 -14.42 34.16
C ILE A 7 5.94 -13.70 32.85
N ASN A 8 7.17 -13.83 32.32
CA ASN A 8 7.54 -13.25 31.04
C ASN A 8 6.68 -13.82 29.90
N PHE A 9 6.44 -15.13 29.91
CA PHE A 9 5.56 -15.78 28.93
C PHE A 9 4.11 -15.29 29.03
N ALA A 10 3.59 -15.09 30.25
CA ALA A 10 2.26 -14.54 30.46
C ALA A 10 2.13 -13.09 29.97
N VAL A 11 3.14 -12.24 30.22
CA VAL A 11 3.18 -10.85 29.75
C VAL A 11 3.22 -10.79 28.22
N GLN A 12 4.04 -11.64 27.58
CA GLN A 12 4.09 -11.77 26.12
C GLN A 12 2.73 -12.17 25.55
N PHE A 13 2.11 -13.20 26.13
CA PHE A 13 0.82 -13.71 25.66
C PHE A 13 -0.31 -12.67 25.79
N LEU A 14 -0.35 -11.94 26.92
CA LEU A 14 -1.29 -10.84 27.13
C LEU A 14 -1.06 -9.68 26.17
N GLY A 15 0.19 -9.28 25.95
CA GLY A 15 0.55 -8.22 25.02
C GLY A 15 0.18 -8.57 23.57
N THR A 16 0.45 -9.80 23.14
CA THR A 16 0.08 -10.30 21.81
C THR A 16 -1.43 -10.43 21.66
N GLY A 17 -2.14 -10.87 22.70
CA GLY A 17 -3.60 -10.86 22.74
C GLY A 17 -4.18 -9.45 22.60
N ALA A 18 -3.60 -8.47 23.29
CA ALA A 18 -3.99 -7.07 23.17
C ALA A 18 -3.71 -6.51 21.76
N ALA A 19 -2.55 -6.82 21.17
CA ALA A 19 -2.22 -6.43 19.80
C ALA A 19 -3.21 -7.04 18.80
N PHE A 20 -3.56 -8.32 18.95
CA PHE A 20 -4.55 -9.00 18.11
C PHE A 20 -5.94 -8.36 18.23
N PHE A 21 -6.40 -8.09 19.46
CA PHE A 21 -7.69 -7.46 19.70
C PHE A 21 -7.77 -6.04 19.14
N LEU A 22 -6.71 -5.23 19.35
CA LEU A 22 -6.62 -3.89 18.79
C LEU A 22 -6.54 -3.91 17.27
N ALA A 23 -5.83 -4.87 16.67
CA ALA A 23 -5.77 -5.06 15.23
C ALA A 23 -7.14 -5.40 14.65
N TYR A 24 -7.86 -6.33 15.29
CA TYR A 24 -9.23 -6.68 14.91
C TYR A 24 -10.16 -5.46 14.98
N ARG A 25 -10.14 -4.72 16.10
CA ARG A 25 -10.95 -3.50 16.26
C ARG A 25 -10.57 -2.43 15.22
N SER A 26 -9.28 -2.24 14.96
CA SER A 26 -8.77 -1.28 13.98
C SER A 26 -9.20 -1.63 12.56
N PHE A 27 -9.20 -2.92 12.20
CA PHE A 27 -9.66 -3.42 10.90
C PHE A 27 -11.17 -3.21 10.70
N GLN A 28 -11.95 -3.25 11.78
CA GLN A 28 -13.41 -3.04 11.74
C GLN A 28 -13.85 -1.56 11.70
N LYS A 29 -13.01 -0.61 12.12
CA LYS A 29 -13.39 0.81 12.20
C LYS A 29 -13.65 1.47 10.84
N ARG A 30 -13.16 0.92 9.72
CA ARG A 30 -13.23 1.58 8.41
C ARG A 30 -14.67 1.61 7.87
N ARG A 31 -15.31 2.78 7.92
CA ARG A 31 -16.50 3.16 7.12
C ARG A 31 -16.05 4.18 6.07
N ILE A 32 -15.96 3.80 4.80
CA ILE A 32 -15.52 4.72 3.75
C ILE A 32 -16.74 5.46 3.21
N GLN A 33 -16.63 6.78 3.05
CA GLN A 33 -17.65 7.65 2.47
C GLN A 33 -17.50 7.67 0.94
N LEU A 34 -18.58 7.39 0.22
CA LEU A 34 -18.67 7.52 -1.24
C LEU A 34 -19.39 8.85 -1.54
N GLY A 35 -18.62 9.93 -1.70
CA GLY A 35 -19.19 11.26 -1.91
C GLY A 35 -19.78 11.86 -0.62
N THR A 36 -20.87 12.63 -0.75
CA THR A 36 -21.50 13.38 0.35
C THR A 36 -22.42 12.55 1.25
N GLU A 37 -22.64 11.27 0.95
CA GLU A 37 -23.49 10.39 1.73
C GLU A 37 -22.70 9.26 2.40
N PRO A 38 -23.02 8.92 3.66
CA PRO A 38 -22.33 7.86 4.37
C PRO A 38 -22.87 6.49 3.93
N THR A 39 -22.00 5.48 4.04
CA THR A 39 -22.27 4.02 4.04
C THR A 39 -22.06 3.28 2.73
N LEU A 40 -20.88 2.67 2.59
CA LEU A 40 -20.75 1.41 1.84
C LEU A 40 -21.60 0.32 2.53
N PRO A 41 -22.15 -0.64 1.77
CA PRO A 41 -22.56 -1.93 2.33
C PRO A 41 -21.39 -2.65 3.01
N GLN A 42 -21.68 -3.41 4.07
CA GLN A 42 -20.70 -4.08 4.92
C GLN A 42 -19.87 -5.16 4.20
N TYR A 43 -20.28 -5.59 3.00
CA TYR A 43 -19.73 -6.77 2.33
C TYR A 43 -19.59 -6.55 0.82
N PHE A 44 -18.43 -6.03 0.39
CA PHE A 44 -18.05 -6.10 -1.03
C PHE A 44 -17.29 -7.37 -1.40
N SER A 45 -16.84 -8.18 -0.44
CA SER A 45 -16.12 -9.42 -0.72
C SER A 45 -16.90 -10.65 -0.26
N ARG A 46 -16.64 -11.80 -0.90
CA ARG A 46 -17.11 -13.11 -0.42
C ARG A 46 -16.71 -13.25 1.06
N ARG A 47 -17.63 -13.73 1.90
CA ARG A 47 -17.44 -13.88 3.35
C ARG A 47 -16.09 -14.53 3.70
N SER A 48 -15.68 -15.56 2.95
CA SER A 48 -14.38 -16.23 3.13
C SER A 48 -13.18 -15.29 2.96
N THR A 49 -13.15 -14.48 1.90
CA THR A 49 -12.05 -13.56 1.58
C THR A 49 -11.92 -12.45 2.63
N TYR A 50 -13.05 -11.97 3.16
CA TYR A 50 -13.07 -11.00 4.26
C TYR A 50 -12.45 -11.58 5.55
N TRP A 51 -12.84 -12.80 5.93
CA TRP A 51 -12.28 -13.47 7.10
C TRP A 51 -10.79 -13.80 6.94
N VAL A 52 -10.35 -14.16 5.73
CA VAL A 52 -8.92 -14.36 5.42
C VAL A 52 -8.15 -13.03 5.53
N GLY A 53 -8.72 -11.91 5.08
CA GLY A 53 -8.14 -10.57 5.26
C GLY A 53 -7.98 -10.16 6.73
N ILE A 54 -9.02 -10.38 7.54
CA ILE A 54 -8.95 -10.15 9.00
C ILE A 54 -7.90 -11.04 9.64
N ALA A 55 -7.95 -12.35 9.37
CA ALA A 55 -7.06 -13.33 9.98
C ALA A 55 -5.60 -13.03 9.61
N SER A 56 -5.33 -12.73 8.34
CA SER A 56 -3.97 -12.39 7.88
C SER A 56 -3.46 -11.11 8.54
N TYR A 57 -4.27 -10.05 8.62
CA TYR A 57 -3.86 -8.82 9.31
C TYR A 57 -3.59 -9.03 10.80
N CYS A 58 -4.52 -9.67 11.51
CA CYS A 58 -4.39 -9.86 12.95
C CYS A 58 -3.21 -10.78 13.29
N THR A 59 -3.00 -11.84 12.50
CA THR A 59 -1.86 -12.75 12.68
C THR A 59 -0.54 -12.04 12.41
N LEU A 60 -0.47 -11.21 11.36
CA LEU A 60 0.73 -10.47 11.02
C LEU A 60 1.08 -9.42 12.10
N ILE A 61 0.10 -8.68 12.62
CA ILE A 61 0.33 -7.71 13.71
C ILE A 61 0.74 -8.43 15.01
N ALA A 62 0.11 -9.56 15.33
CA ALA A 62 0.47 -10.37 16.49
C ALA A 62 1.89 -10.92 16.38
N ALA A 63 2.29 -11.42 15.20
CA ALA A 63 3.63 -11.90 14.93
C ALA A 63 4.67 -10.77 15.01
N LEU A 64 4.39 -9.59 14.46
CA LEU A 64 5.27 -8.41 14.56
C LEU A 64 5.44 -7.95 16.01
N TYR A 65 4.36 -7.92 16.80
CA TYR A 65 4.44 -7.59 18.22
C TYR A 65 5.28 -8.60 18.98
N TRP A 66 5.02 -9.91 18.77
CA TRP A 66 5.78 -10.97 19.41
C TRP A 66 7.26 -10.89 19.08
N LEU A 67 7.60 -10.65 17.81
CA LEU A 67 8.97 -10.54 17.35
C LEU A 67 9.67 -9.31 17.95
N LEU A 68 8.95 -8.18 18.05
CA LEU A 68 9.42 -6.98 18.73
C LEU A 68 9.72 -7.25 20.21
N THR A 69 8.80 -7.86 20.95
CA THR A 69 8.91 -8.03 22.41
C THR A 69 9.73 -9.23 22.85
N TRP A 70 9.93 -10.22 21.98
CA TRP A 70 10.72 -11.42 22.28
C TRP A 70 12.17 -11.28 21.86
N GLN A 71 12.43 -10.71 20.68
CA GLN A 71 13.74 -10.76 20.05
C GLN A 71 14.42 -9.39 19.93
N TRP A 72 13.68 -8.33 19.59
CA TRP A 72 14.28 -7.02 19.30
C TRP A 72 14.42 -6.14 20.53
N LEU A 73 13.42 -6.16 21.39
CA LEU A 73 13.36 -5.42 22.63
C LEU A 73 12.76 -6.35 23.69
N PRO A 74 13.57 -7.30 24.20
CA PRO A 74 13.09 -8.30 25.13
C PRO A 74 12.54 -7.63 26.38
N LEU A 75 11.33 -8.01 26.77
CA LEU A 75 10.74 -7.58 28.05
C LEU A 75 11.30 -8.37 29.24
N GLU A 76 12.04 -9.45 28.99
CA GLU A 76 12.64 -10.32 30.01
C GLU A 76 13.47 -9.58 31.08
N PRO A 77 14.37 -8.62 30.73
CA PRO A 77 15.15 -7.88 31.72
C PRO A 77 14.27 -7.02 32.65
N LEU A 78 13.14 -6.53 32.15
CA LEU A 78 12.19 -5.74 32.92
C LEU A 78 11.34 -6.65 33.82
N VAL A 79 10.88 -7.80 33.30
CA VAL A 79 10.11 -8.77 34.09
C VAL A 79 10.96 -9.36 35.22
N THR A 80 12.21 -9.71 34.96
CA THR A 80 13.14 -10.23 35.98
C THR A 80 13.42 -9.19 37.07
N LEU A 81 13.63 -7.91 36.70
CA LEU A 81 13.79 -6.82 37.66
C LEU A 81 12.53 -6.63 38.54
N ILE A 82 11.34 -6.65 37.94
CA ILE A 82 10.07 -6.51 38.63
C ILE A 82 9.86 -7.66 39.60
N VAL A 83 10.03 -8.91 39.16
CA VAL A 83 9.82 -10.11 39.98
C VAL A 83 10.83 -10.17 41.13
N LYS A 84 12.09 -9.83 40.89
CA LYS A 84 13.14 -9.80 41.91
C LYS A 84 12.83 -8.79 43.01
N ASN A 85 12.41 -7.58 42.64
CA ASN A 85 12.08 -6.51 43.59
C ASN A 85 10.73 -6.71 44.30
N LEU A 86 9.75 -7.34 43.64
CA LEU A 86 8.50 -7.78 44.30
C LEU A 86 8.78 -8.86 45.35
N ARG A 87 9.75 -9.74 45.08
CA ARG A 87 10.15 -10.80 46.02
C ARG A 87 10.95 -10.25 47.20
N SER A 88 11.74 -9.20 47.01
CA SER A 88 12.49 -8.54 48.09
C SER A 88 11.69 -7.49 48.86
N GLY A 89 10.52 -7.07 48.38
CA GLY A 89 9.67 -6.06 49.03
C GLY A 89 10.16 -4.62 48.87
N GLU A 90 11.21 -4.39 48.07
CA GLU A 90 11.86 -3.09 47.89
C GLU A 90 11.34 -2.34 46.65
N LEU A 91 10.07 -1.96 46.68
CA LEU A 91 9.42 -1.24 45.56
C LEU A 91 10.07 0.11 45.23
N VAL A 92 10.70 0.77 46.19
CA VAL A 92 11.40 2.05 45.99
C VAL A 92 12.69 1.86 45.15
N ASN A 93 13.36 0.71 45.29
CA ASN A 93 14.56 0.38 44.50
C ASN A 93 14.23 0.00 43.05
N LEU A 94 12.96 -0.29 42.75
CA LEU A 94 12.51 -0.57 41.39
C LEU A 94 12.54 0.69 40.50
N LEU A 95 12.26 1.86 41.06
CA LEU A 95 12.37 3.14 40.35
C LEU A 95 13.83 3.53 40.08
N ASN A 96 14.74 3.21 41.00
CA ASN A 96 16.17 3.50 40.87
C ASN A 96 16.92 2.52 39.96
N GLY A 97 16.38 1.32 39.73
CA GLY A 97 16.94 0.29 38.84
C GLY A 97 16.42 0.33 37.40
N LEU A 98 15.46 1.20 37.10
CA LEU A 98 14.93 1.38 35.74
C LEU A 98 15.95 2.16 34.90
N ASP A 99 16.67 1.43 34.06
CA ASP A 99 17.67 1.99 33.16
C ASP A 99 17.17 1.97 31.71
N GLY A 100 17.90 2.62 30.80
CA GLY A 100 17.52 2.72 29.38
C GLY A 100 17.24 1.35 28.73
N ARG A 101 17.93 0.29 29.15
CA ARG A 101 17.74 -1.09 28.68
C ARG A 101 16.40 -1.71 29.09
N THR A 102 15.79 -1.26 30.18
CA THR A 102 14.49 -1.75 30.66
C THR A 102 13.32 -0.88 30.22
N ILE A 103 13.52 0.44 30.11
CA ILE A 103 12.46 1.39 29.76
C ILE A 103 12.16 1.39 28.25
N ILE A 104 13.20 1.32 27.40
CA ILE A 104 13.04 1.40 25.93
C ILE A 104 12.14 0.27 25.39
N PRO A 105 12.28 -1.02 25.81
CA PRO A 105 11.36 -2.08 25.40
C PRO A 105 9.90 -1.82 25.74
N LEU A 106 9.63 -1.30 26.94
CA LEU A 106 8.28 -0.99 27.40
C LEU A 106 7.65 0.15 26.58
N ILE A 107 8.43 1.21 26.33
CA ILE A 107 7.99 2.33 25.49
C ILE A 107 7.70 1.85 24.07
N ALA A 108 8.56 1.05 23.48
CA ALA A 108 8.37 0.54 22.12
C ALA A 108 7.15 -0.37 22.00
N ALA A 109 6.94 -1.27 22.97
CA ALA A 109 5.76 -2.13 23.02
C ALA A 109 4.46 -1.30 23.17
N GLY A 110 4.48 -0.29 24.06
CA GLY A 110 3.35 0.62 24.25
C GLY A 110 3.05 1.47 23.01
N LEU A 111 4.09 2.03 22.37
CA LEU A 111 3.96 2.79 21.13
C LEU A 111 3.45 1.92 19.99
N PHE A 112 3.88 0.65 19.89
CA PHE A 112 3.37 -0.27 18.88
C PHE A 112 1.86 -0.49 19.04
N LEU A 113 1.38 -0.77 20.26
CA LEU A 113 -0.04 -0.90 20.55
C LEU A 113 -0.82 0.40 20.26
N PHE A 114 -0.23 1.55 20.61
CA PHE A 114 -0.80 2.86 20.29
C PHE A 114 -0.91 3.08 18.79
N PHE A 115 0.12 2.74 18.02
CA PHE A 115 0.09 2.83 16.55
C PHE A 115 -0.94 1.87 15.93
N ILE A 116 -1.27 0.73 16.52
CA ILE A 116 -2.38 -0.09 15.99
C ILE A 116 -3.71 0.69 16.05
N ALA A 117 -3.90 1.49 17.10
CA ALA A 117 -5.13 2.22 17.36
C ALA A 117 -5.17 3.63 16.73
N TRP A 118 -4.02 4.23 16.41
CA TRP A 118 -3.91 5.61 15.95
C TRP A 118 -4.27 5.77 14.47
N GLU A 119 -5.35 6.52 14.19
CA GLU A 119 -5.79 6.85 12.82
C GLU A 119 -5.10 8.12 12.28
N SER A 120 -3.81 8.01 11.94
CA SER A 120 -3.07 9.06 11.23
C SER A 120 -2.64 8.61 9.85
N LYS A 121 -2.72 9.50 8.85
CA LYS A 121 -2.28 9.24 7.48
C LYS A 121 -0.79 8.84 7.38
N PHE A 122 0.02 9.17 8.39
CA PHE A 122 1.45 8.86 8.45
C PHE A 122 1.77 7.58 9.22
N ASN A 123 0.76 6.90 9.77
CA ASN A 123 0.98 5.70 10.57
C ASN A 123 1.27 4.49 9.65
N PRO A 124 2.45 3.86 9.77
CA PRO A 124 2.83 2.72 8.93
C PRO A 124 1.94 1.49 9.15
N LEU A 125 1.45 1.25 10.38
CA LEU A 125 0.54 0.14 10.67
C LEU A 125 -0.85 0.38 10.06
N LEU A 126 -1.28 1.63 9.97
CA LEU A 126 -2.51 2.02 9.27
C LEU A 126 -2.37 1.79 7.77
N ILE A 127 -1.21 2.11 7.18
CA ILE A 127 -0.96 1.93 5.75
C ILE A 127 -0.87 0.45 5.39
N LEU A 128 -0.30 -0.37 6.27
CA LEU A 128 -0.30 -1.83 6.14
C LEU A 128 -1.73 -2.38 6.19
N ARG A 129 -2.53 -1.95 7.18
CA ARG A 129 -3.95 -2.28 7.28
C ARG A 129 -4.71 -1.86 6.02
N ASP A 130 -4.46 -0.65 5.53
CA ASP A 130 -5.12 -0.09 4.36
C ASP A 130 -4.69 -0.81 3.07
N SER A 131 -3.44 -1.27 3.00
CA SER A 131 -2.95 -2.08 1.87
C SER A 131 -3.55 -3.48 1.87
N ILE A 132 -3.72 -4.10 3.04
CA ILE A 132 -4.43 -5.38 3.19
C ILE A 132 -5.91 -5.19 2.87
N HIS A 133 -6.53 -4.11 3.36
CA HIS A 133 -7.88 -3.76 2.94
C HIS A 133 -7.95 -3.55 1.43
N ASP A 134 -7.05 -2.81 0.80
CA ASP A 134 -7.12 -2.58 -0.65
C ASP A 134 -6.88 -3.89 -1.43
N ALA A 135 -6.08 -4.82 -0.91
CA ALA A 135 -5.87 -6.15 -1.50
C ALA A 135 -7.08 -7.08 -1.37
N PHE A 136 -7.92 -6.90 -0.33
CA PHE A 136 -9.07 -7.76 -0.04
C PHE A 136 -10.44 -7.06 -0.16
N ALA A 137 -10.45 -5.75 -0.39
CA ALA A 137 -11.57 -4.83 -0.46
C ALA A 137 -11.25 -3.68 -1.47
N ILE A 138 -11.70 -3.86 -2.70
CA ILE A 138 -12.72 -3.12 -3.48
C ILE A 138 -12.96 -1.59 -3.29
N PRO A 139 -13.14 -0.97 -2.10
CA PRO A 139 -13.70 0.38 -2.04
C PRO A 139 -12.91 1.53 -2.65
N THR A 140 -11.57 1.49 -2.63
CA THR A 140 -10.74 2.49 -3.33
C THR A 140 -10.91 2.38 -4.84
N LYS A 141 -11.04 1.15 -5.36
CA LYS A 141 -11.41 0.89 -6.76
C LYS A 141 -12.81 1.38 -7.07
N ALA A 142 -13.79 1.17 -6.18
CA ALA A 142 -15.15 1.67 -6.39
C ALA A 142 -15.20 3.22 -6.48
N VAL A 143 -14.38 3.93 -5.71
CA VAL A 143 -14.24 5.40 -5.82
C VAL A 143 -13.57 5.80 -7.15
N GLU A 144 -12.56 5.06 -7.60
CA GLU A 144 -11.89 5.31 -8.89
C GLU A 144 -12.83 5.04 -10.07
N VAL A 145 -13.58 3.94 -10.01
CA VAL A 145 -14.63 3.58 -10.97
C VAL A 145 -15.73 4.64 -10.98
N TYR A 146 -16.20 5.08 -9.80
CA TYR A 146 -17.19 6.15 -9.69
C TYR A 146 -16.73 7.45 -10.37
N ASN A 147 -15.48 7.87 -10.12
CA ASN A 147 -14.92 9.06 -10.73
C ASN A 147 -14.74 8.90 -12.26
N ALA A 148 -14.34 7.71 -12.72
CA ALA A 148 -14.24 7.39 -14.15
C ALA A 148 -15.61 7.36 -14.85
N LEU A 149 -16.66 6.90 -14.15
CA LEU A 149 -18.03 6.87 -14.66
C LEU A 149 -18.67 8.27 -14.69
N ILE A 150 -18.47 9.11 -13.66
CA ILE A 150 -18.99 10.49 -13.67
C ILE A 150 -18.35 11.34 -14.78
N THR A 151 -17.08 11.08 -15.10
CA THR A 151 -16.37 11.81 -16.16
C THR A 151 -16.58 11.19 -17.55
N SER A 152 -17.38 10.13 -17.66
CA SER A 152 -17.68 9.46 -18.92
C SER A 152 -18.50 10.36 -19.86
N ARG A 153 -18.16 10.32 -21.16
CA ARG A 153 -19.02 10.82 -22.23
C ARG A 153 -19.55 9.62 -22.99
N LEU A 154 -20.87 9.48 -23.08
CA LEU A 154 -21.56 8.33 -23.66
C LEU A 154 -21.51 8.27 -25.20
N SER A 155 -20.68 9.08 -25.86
CA SER A 155 -20.61 9.13 -27.33
C SER A 155 -20.18 7.80 -27.98
N ALA A 156 -19.79 6.80 -27.20
CA ALA A 156 -19.34 5.48 -27.65
C ALA A 156 -20.38 4.34 -27.45
N VAL A 157 -21.64 4.64 -27.10
CA VAL A 157 -22.67 3.59 -26.90
C VAL A 157 -23.32 3.22 -28.23
N ASP A 158 -23.44 1.90 -28.47
CA ASP A 158 -24.05 1.28 -29.64
C ASP A 158 -25.49 1.78 -29.91
N GLU A 159 -25.82 2.06 -31.18
CA GLU A 159 -27.11 2.62 -31.58
C GLU A 159 -28.29 1.67 -31.30
N SER A 160 -28.01 0.36 -31.31
CA SER A 160 -28.96 -0.70 -30.98
C SER A 160 -29.49 -0.61 -29.54
N LEU A 161 -28.64 -0.21 -28.59
CA LEU A 161 -28.98 -0.03 -27.17
C LEU A 161 -29.79 1.25 -26.94
N LYS A 162 -29.50 2.32 -27.69
CA LYS A 162 -30.25 3.58 -27.61
C LYS A 162 -31.72 3.40 -27.99
N ALA A 163 -31.98 2.60 -29.04
CA ALA A 163 -33.33 2.28 -29.50
C ALA A 163 -34.11 1.33 -28.56
N GLN A 164 -33.42 0.49 -27.78
CA GLN A 164 -34.07 -0.43 -26.85
C GLN A 164 -34.51 0.23 -25.54
N ILE A 165 -33.80 1.28 -25.10
CA ILE A 165 -34.13 2.01 -23.87
C ILE A 165 -35.46 2.75 -24.02
N ASP A 166 -35.70 3.37 -25.17
CA ASP A 166 -36.95 4.11 -25.47
C ASP A 166 -38.20 3.23 -25.30
N ASN A 167 -38.14 1.99 -25.81
CA ASN A 167 -39.25 1.02 -25.75
C ASN A 167 -39.55 0.47 -24.34
N ARG A 168 -38.71 0.73 -23.33
CA ARG A 168 -38.83 0.14 -21.98
C ARG A 168 -39.22 1.15 -20.89
N LEU A 169 -39.26 2.44 -21.21
CA LEU A 169 -39.63 3.47 -20.26
C LEU A 169 -41.13 3.42 -19.95
N LEU A 170 -41.49 3.68 -18.68
CA LEU A 170 -42.89 3.80 -18.26
C LEU A 170 -43.59 5.01 -18.90
N VAL A 171 -42.83 6.06 -19.24
CA VAL A 171 -43.28 7.27 -19.92
C VAL A 171 -42.31 7.60 -21.05
N PRO A 172 -42.78 7.81 -22.30
CA PRO A 172 -41.92 8.17 -23.43
C PRO A 172 -41.27 9.53 -23.16
N SER A 173 -40.00 9.51 -22.80
CA SER A 173 -39.27 10.68 -22.27
C SER A 173 -37.90 10.87 -22.90
N ILE A 174 -37.48 10.00 -23.83
CA ILE A 174 -36.17 10.03 -24.48
C ILE A 174 -36.35 9.93 -25.99
N ASP A 175 -35.59 10.74 -26.72
CA ASP A 175 -35.44 10.61 -28.16
C ASP A 175 -34.00 10.16 -28.48
N PRO A 176 -33.75 9.35 -29.52
CA PRO A 176 -32.39 8.93 -29.89
C PRO A 176 -31.42 10.10 -30.11
N GLY A 177 -31.92 11.26 -30.57
CA GLY A 177 -31.14 12.49 -30.74
C GLY A 177 -30.74 13.19 -29.43
N ASP A 178 -31.32 12.80 -28.28
CA ASP A 178 -30.95 13.38 -26.98
C ASP A 178 -29.54 12.98 -26.53
N PHE A 179 -29.01 11.86 -27.03
CA PHE A 179 -27.65 11.40 -26.75
C PHE A 179 -26.56 12.24 -27.47
N GLU A 180 -26.94 12.99 -28.50
CA GLU A 180 -26.03 13.84 -29.29
C GLU A 180 -25.97 15.29 -28.78
N LYS A 181 -26.88 15.65 -27.85
CA LYS A 181 -26.93 16.97 -27.25
C LYS A 181 -25.77 17.21 -26.27
N SER A 182 -25.50 18.48 -25.98
CA SER A 182 -24.44 18.88 -25.04
C SER A 182 -24.66 18.28 -23.64
N SER A 183 -23.56 17.90 -22.98
CA SER A 183 -23.58 17.27 -21.63
C SER A 183 -24.19 18.13 -20.52
N ALA A 184 -24.44 19.41 -20.78
CA ALA A 184 -25.07 20.35 -19.86
C ALA A 184 -26.60 20.42 -20.01
N THR A 185 -27.18 19.76 -21.02
CA THR A 185 -28.62 19.79 -21.29
C THR A 185 -29.39 18.81 -20.40
N VAL A 186 -30.67 19.11 -20.15
CA VAL A 186 -31.57 18.24 -19.37
C VAL A 186 -31.73 16.90 -20.09
N GLU A 187 -31.88 16.96 -21.41
CA GLU A 187 -32.12 15.80 -22.26
C GLU A 187 -30.93 14.83 -22.27
N TYR A 188 -29.70 15.33 -22.43
CA TYR A 188 -28.51 14.48 -22.34
C TYR A 188 -28.37 13.85 -20.95
N LYS A 189 -28.59 14.61 -19.87
CA LYS A 189 -28.47 14.08 -18.50
C LYS A 189 -29.54 13.03 -18.19
N TRP A 190 -30.76 13.22 -18.69
CA TRP A 190 -31.81 12.23 -18.57
C TRP A 190 -31.50 10.96 -19.37
N ALA A 191 -31.08 11.11 -20.63
CA ALA A 191 -30.64 10.00 -21.47
C ALA A 191 -29.49 9.20 -20.83
N HIS A 192 -28.52 9.90 -20.21
CA HIS A 192 -27.44 9.28 -19.44
C HIS A 192 -27.93 8.47 -18.24
N ASN A 193 -28.85 9.03 -17.45
CA ASN A 193 -29.42 8.35 -16.29
C ASN A 193 -30.22 7.09 -16.68
N CYS A 194 -30.95 7.13 -17.80
CA CYS A 194 -31.71 5.97 -18.27
C CYS A 194 -30.80 4.83 -18.72
N LEU A 195 -29.68 5.14 -19.37
CA LEU A 195 -28.69 4.15 -19.74
C LEU A 195 -28.02 3.50 -18.52
N LEU A 196 -27.66 4.31 -17.51
CA LEU A 196 -27.11 3.78 -16.26
C LEU A 196 -28.12 2.88 -15.55
N PHE A 197 -29.39 3.30 -15.52
CA PHE A 197 -30.47 2.54 -14.88
C PHE A 197 -30.74 1.21 -15.58
N ASP A 198 -30.85 1.17 -16.91
CA ASP A 198 -31.07 -0.08 -17.67
C ASP A 198 -29.95 -1.10 -17.41
N ARG A 199 -28.69 -0.65 -17.42
CA ARG A 199 -27.56 -1.54 -17.09
C ARG A 199 -27.65 -2.08 -15.67
N ILE A 200 -27.97 -1.25 -14.67
CA ILE A 200 -28.15 -1.71 -13.28
C ILE A 200 -29.31 -2.71 -13.20
N GLN A 201 -30.41 -2.46 -13.90
CA GLN A 201 -31.59 -3.32 -13.90
C GLN A 201 -31.31 -4.68 -14.54
N ASN A 202 -30.49 -4.74 -15.60
CA ASN A 202 -30.03 -6.00 -16.20
C ASN A 202 -29.29 -6.88 -15.18
N TYR A 203 -28.49 -6.28 -14.28
CA TYR A 203 -27.87 -7.03 -13.18
C TYR A 203 -28.85 -7.39 -12.06
N ALA A 204 -29.81 -6.51 -11.76
CA ALA A 204 -30.84 -6.80 -10.74
C ALA A 204 -31.71 -8.01 -11.10
N ASN A 205 -31.93 -8.24 -12.40
CA ASN A 205 -32.68 -9.38 -12.91
C ASN A 205 -31.92 -10.72 -12.80
N GLN A 206 -30.59 -10.69 -12.62
CA GLN A 206 -29.78 -11.90 -12.46
C GLN A 206 -29.86 -12.44 -11.04
N GLN A 207 -30.09 -13.75 -10.89
CA GLN A 207 -30.24 -14.39 -9.58
C GLN A 207 -28.99 -14.26 -8.69
N SER A 208 -27.80 -14.18 -9.28
CA SER A 208 -26.51 -14.04 -8.59
C SER A 208 -26.39 -12.75 -7.78
N TYR A 209 -27.08 -11.67 -8.19
CA TYR A 209 -26.96 -10.34 -7.57
C TYR A 209 -28.13 -10.00 -6.61
N ARG A 210 -29.11 -10.89 -6.43
CA ARG A 210 -30.27 -10.64 -5.54
C ARG A 210 -29.87 -10.22 -4.12
N ARG A 211 -28.83 -10.84 -3.57
CA ARG A 211 -28.34 -10.50 -2.23
C ARG A 211 -27.72 -9.10 -2.17
N PHE A 212 -27.09 -8.66 -3.24
CA PHE A 212 -26.52 -7.31 -3.36
C PHE A 212 -27.64 -6.27 -3.38
N PHE A 213 -28.65 -6.43 -4.22
CA PHE A 213 -29.76 -5.47 -4.32
C PHE A 213 -30.70 -5.44 -3.10
N ASN A 214 -30.72 -6.51 -2.30
CA ASN A 214 -31.47 -6.55 -1.04
C ASN A 214 -30.75 -5.86 0.14
N GLU A 215 -29.53 -5.36 -0.06
CA GLU A 215 -28.74 -4.72 0.99
C GLU A 215 -29.27 -3.30 1.28
N PRO A 216 -29.75 -3.02 2.52
CA PRO A 216 -30.46 -1.77 2.82
C PRO A 216 -29.64 -0.49 2.58
N SER A 217 -28.32 -0.55 2.71
CA SER A 217 -27.45 0.61 2.53
C SER A 217 -27.34 1.10 1.08
N LEU A 218 -27.71 0.26 0.10
CA LEU A 218 -27.68 0.62 -1.31
C LEU A 218 -28.94 1.35 -1.77
N LYS A 219 -30.00 1.36 -0.94
CA LYS A 219 -31.25 2.12 -1.17
C LYS A 219 -31.84 1.92 -2.58
N TRP A 220 -31.68 0.73 -3.16
CA TRP A 220 -32.12 0.46 -4.54
C TRP A 220 -33.59 0.80 -4.77
N GLY A 221 -34.46 0.45 -3.82
CA GLY A 221 -35.89 0.81 -3.89
C GLY A 221 -36.14 2.32 -3.94
N GLU A 222 -35.41 3.12 -3.15
CA GLU A 222 -35.52 4.60 -3.19
C GLU A 222 -35.02 5.16 -4.53
N ILE A 223 -33.98 4.56 -5.12
CA ILE A 223 -33.44 4.94 -6.42
C ILE A 223 -34.45 4.65 -7.54
N CYS A 224 -35.12 3.48 -7.53
CA CYS A 224 -36.17 3.16 -8.50
C CYS A 224 -37.34 4.15 -8.43
N ILE A 225 -37.79 4.49 -7.21
CA ILE A 225 -38.86 5.48 -7.01
C ILE A 225 -38.43 6.86 -7.54
N SER A 226 -37.21 7.27 -7.21
CA SER A 226 -36.65 8.55 -7.65
C SER A 226 -36.49 8.63 -9.18
N TYR A 227 -36.10 7.52 -9.81
CA TYR A 227 -36.00 7.40 -11.27
C TYR A 227 -37.37 7.55 -11.95
N ASN A 228 -38.39 6.84 -11.47
CA ASN A 228 -39.75 6.94 -12.03
C ASN A 228 -40.32 8.35 -11.87
N ALA A 229 -40.17 8.96 -10.69
CA ALA A 229 -40.59 10.34 -10.46
C ALA A 229 -39.84 11.34 -11.35
N MET A 230 -38.59 11.06 -11.72
CA MET A 230 -37.81 11.89 -12.63
C MET A 230 -38.29 11.76 -14.08
N SER A 231 -38.66 10.55 -14.50
CA SER A 231 -39.22 10.30 -15.84
C SER A 231 -40.48 11.14 -16.09
N GLU A 232 -41.38 11.19 -15.11
CA GLU A 232 -42.58 12.03 -15.17
C GLU A 232 -42.24 13.52 -15.24
N LYS A 233 -41.29 13.99 -14.42
CA LYS A 233 -40.86 15.40 -14.40
C LYS A 233 -40.23 15.84 -15.73
N VAL A 234 -39.42 14.98 -16.35
CA VAL A 234 -38.76 15.28 -17.64
C VAL A 234 -39.78 15.27 -18.78
N ALA A 235 -40.74 14.35 -18.78
CA ALA A 235 -41.83 14.33 -19.76
C ALA A 235 -42.66 15.62 -19.70
N VAL A 236 -43.10 16.02 -18.50
CA VAL A 236 -43.84 17.28 -18.29
C VAL A 236 -43.01 18.50 -18.70
N TRP A 237 -41.69 18.47 -18.45
CA TRP A 237 -40.80 19.57 -18.86
C TRP A 237 -40.62 19.65 -20.38
N LYS A 238 -40.56 18.51 -21.09
CA LYS A 238 -40.46 18.46 -22.56
C LYS A 238 -41.74 19.00 -23.24
N GLU A 239 -42.90 18.79 -22.62
CA GLU A 239 -44.20 19.27 -23.13
C GLU A 239 -44.49 20.74 -22.78
N ALA A 240 -43.85 21.28 -21.73
CA ALA A 240 -44.08 22.64 -21.24
C ALA A 240 -43.02 23.64 -21.74
N GLU A 241 -43.36 24.94 -21.78
CA GLU A 241 -42.37 25.99 -22.07
C GLU A 241 -41.27 26.04 -20.98
N PRO A 242 -39.98 25.99 -21.38
CA PRO A 242 -38.88 25.84 -20.42
C PRO A 242 -38.62 27.13 -19.64
N HIS A 243 -39.16 27.21 -18.41
CA HIS A 243 -38.78 28.27 -17.46
C HIS A 243 -37.38 28.01 -16.87
N TYR A 244 -36.48 28.99 -17.00
CA TYR A 244 -35.08 28.92 -16.53
C TYR A 244 -34.90 28.37 -15.11
N THR A 245 -35.69 28.83 -14.13
CA THR A 245 -35.59 28.39 -12.72
C THR A 245 -36.00 26.93 -12.52
N LYS A 246 -37.02 26.47 -13.26
CA LYS A 246 -37.45 25.06 -13.25
C LYS A 246 -36.39 24.16 -13.90
N THR A 247 -35.80 24.60 -15.01
CA THR A 247 -34.72 23.90 -15.70
C THR A 247 -33.47 23.75 -14.82
N VAL A 248 -33.04 24.81 -14.13
CA VAL A 248 -31.87 24.75 -13.22
C VAL A 248 -32.12 23.82 -12.03
N LYS A 249 -33.35 23.81 -11.47
CA LYS A 249 -33.71 22.88 -10.39
C LYS A 249 -33.70 21.43 -10.88
N LEU A 250 -34.27 21.18 -12.06
CA LEU A 250 -34.30 19.86 -12.68
C LEU A 250 -32.90 19.33 -12.97
N LEU A 251 -31.99 20.17 -13.49
CA LEU A 251 -30.59 19.81 -13.70
C LEU A 251 -29.89 19.36 -12.41
N LYS A 252 -30.12 20.05 -11.28
CA LYS A 252 -29.56 19.66 -9.98
C LYS A 252 -30.10 18.33 -9.48
N GLU A 253 -31.41 18.08 -9.64
CA GLU A 253 -32.02 16.81 -9.24
C GLU A 253 -31.53 15.65 -10.14
N LEU A 254 -31.34 15.92 -11.44
CA LEU A 254 -30.75 14.95 -12.37
C LEU A 254 -29.30 14.62 -12.01
N ASP A 255 -28.48 15.62 -11.64
CA ASP A 255 -27.09 15.40 -11.20
C ASP A 255 -27.00 14.57 -9.91
N GLN A 256 -27.94 14.79 -8.98
CA GLN A 256 -28.04 13.95 -7.77
C GLN A 256 -28.37 12.50 -8.14
N LEU A 257 -29.33 12.29 -9.04
CA LEU A 257 -29.69 10.95 -9.52
C LEU A 257 -28.51 10.27 -10.25
N THR A 258 -27.78 11.02 -11.08
CA THR A 258 -26.55 10.53 -11.74
C THR A 258 -25.53 10.04 -10.72
N GLY A 259 -25.30 10.82 -9.65
CA GLY A 259 -24.40 10.44 -8.57
C GLY A 259 -24.81 9.14 -7.88
N LEU A 260 -26.11 8.96 -7.60
CA LEU A 260 -26.65 7.74 -6.99
C LEU A 260 -26.51 6.52 -7.91
N LEU A 261 -26.84 6.66 -9.20
CA LEU A 261 -26.74 5.59 -10.18
C LEU A 261 -25.28 5.20 -10.44
N CYS A 262 -24.38 6.17 -10.63
CA CYS A 262 -22.94 5.91 -10.78
C CYS A 262 -22.34 5.24 -9.54
N ARG A 263 -22.78 5.60 -8.34
CA ARG A 263 -22.34 4.95 -7.09
C ARG A 263 -22.78 3.49 -7.04
N LEU A 264 -24.04 3.22 -7.37
CA LEU A 264 -24.58 1.86 -7.36
C LEU A 264 -23.92 1.01 -8.44
N LEU A 265 -23.71 1.55 -9.63
CA LEU A 265 -23.03 0.87 -10.72
C LEU A 265 -21.55 0.63 -10.41
N ALA A 266 -20.83 1.61 -9.85
CA ALA A 266 -19.44 1.43 -9.44
C ALA A 266 -19.30 0.34 -8.37
N SER A 267 -20.23 0.31 -7.42
CA SER A 267 -20.33 -0.75 -6.42
C SER A 267 -20.56 -2.11 -7.09
N LEU A 268 -21.50 -2.16 -8.04
CA LEU A 268 -21.89 -3.39 -8.70
C LEU A 268 -20.78 -3.96 -9.59
N VAL A 269 -20.13 -3.12 -10.40
CA VAL A 269 -19.00 -3.53 -11.26
C VAL A 269 -17.91 -4.14 -10.39
N VAL A 270 -17.56 -3.48 -9.29
CA VAL A 270 -16.49 -4.01 -8.43
C VAL A 270 -16.92 -5.26 -7.66
N PHE A 271 -18.21 -5.43 -7.34
CA PHE A 271 -18.72 -6.67 -6.73
C PHE A 271 -18.80 -7.85 -7.72
N GLY A 272 -19.15 -7.56 -8.98
CA GLY A 272 -19.35 -8.56 -10.02
C GLY A 272 -18.07 -9.06 -10.68
N SER A 273 -17.03 -8.23 -10.73
CA SER A 273 -15.77 -8.55 -11.38
C SER A 273 -14.82 -9.37 -10.49
N ALA A 274 -14.16 -10.35 -11.08
CA ALA A 274 -13.17 -11.22 -10.45
C ALA A 274 -11.75 -10.62 -10.47
N SER A 275 -11.46 -9.70 -11.40
CA SER A 275 -10.15 -9.03 -11.55
C SER A 275 -10.27 -7.52 -11.78
N GLU A 276 -9.16 -6.80 -11.60
CA GLU A 276 -9.08 -5.37 -11.89
C GLU A 276 -9.25 -5.07 -13.39
N ASP A 277 -8.69 -5.92 -14.26
CA ASP A 277 -8.91 -5.84 -15.69
C ASP A 277 -10.40 -5.97 -16.06
N GLU A 278 -11.14 -6.88 -15.42
CA GLU A 278 -12.58 -7.03 -15.65
C GLU A 278 -13.37 -5.78 -15.21
N ILE A 279 -12.94 -5.13 -14.12
CA ILE A 279 -13.51 -3.84 -13.67
C ILE A 279 -13.29 -2.78 -14.74
N TRP A 280 -12.04 -2.57 -15.18
CA TRP A 280 -11.72 -1.48 -16.10
C TRP A 280 -12.19 -1.73 -17.52
N THR A 281 -12.22 -2.98 -17.98
CA THR A 281 -12.85 -3.34 -19.27
C THR A 281 -14.35 -3.05 -19.22
N THR A 282 -15.04 -3.40 -18.13
CA THR A 282 -16.45 -3.04 -17.92
C THR A 282 -16.65 -1.52 -17.89
N VAL A 283 -15.76 -0.76 -17.23
CA VAL A 283 -15.79 0.71 -17.22
C VAL A 283 -15.53 1.31 -18.59
N LYS A 284 -14.61 0.75 -19.39
CA LYS A 284 -14.37 1.17 -20.78
C LYS A 284 -15.60 0.89 -21.66
N GLN A 285 -16.24 -0.28 -21.53
CA GLN A 285 -17.51 -0.60 -22.19
C GLN A 285 -18.67 0.30 -21.75
N LEU A 286 -18.55 0.95 -20.59
CA LEU A 286 -19.47 1.95 -20.08
C LEU A 286 -19.16 3.38 -20.57
N GLY A 287 -18.08 3.58 -21.35
CA GLY A 287 -17.64 4.88 -21.83
C GLY A 287 -16.82 5.69 -20.81
N GLY A 288 -16.41 5.08 -19.70
CA GLY A 288 -15.59 5.70 -18.66
C GLY A 288 -14.19 6.02 -19.14
N ASN A 289 -13.71 7.23 -18.83
CA ASN A 289 -12.38 7.66 -19.25
C ASN A 289 -11.33 7.17 -18.25
N VAL A 290 -10.70 6.03 -18.53
CA VAL A 290 -9.75 5.37 -17.62
C VAL A 290 -8.43 6.16 -17.62
N HIS A 291 -8.24 6.97 -16.59
CA HIS A 291 -6.93 7.53 -16.29
C HIS A 291 -6.15 6.52 -15.45
N GLU A 292 -5.25 5.78 -16.09
CA GLU A 292 -4.26 4.95 -15.42
C GLU A 292 -3.37 5.84 -14.54
N ALA A 293 -3.67 5.91 -13.24
CA ALA A 293 -2.87 6.68 -12.30
C ALA A 293 -1.61 5.90 -11.93
N ARG A 294 -0.65 5.82 -12.87
CA ARG A 294 0.64 5.08 -12.76
C ARG A 294 1.49 5.40 -11.52
N LEU A 295 1.13 6.41 -10.72
CA LEU A 295 1.91 6.94 -9.58
C LEU A 295 1.07 7.22 -8.31
N LYS A 296 -0.19 6.81 -8.22
CA LYS A 296 -1.09 7.19 -7.10
C LYS A 296 -0.67 6.64 -5.73
N HIS A 297 0.19 5.64 -5.69
CA HIS A 297 0.61 4.93 -4.48
C HIS A 297 2.10 5.06 -4.16
N THR A 298 2.80 6.07 -4.69
CA THR A 298 4.22 6.34 -4.43
C THR A 298 4.60 6.26 -2.94
N TYR A 299 3.79 6.86 -2.06
CA TYR A 299 4.05 6.82 -0.62
C TYR A 299 3.99 5.39 -0.04
N LYS A 300 3.10 4.53 -0.54
CA LYS A 300 2.99 3.13 -0.12
C LYS A 300 4.24 2.35 -0.50
N TYR A 301 4.74 2.58 -1.72
CA TYR A 301 5.96 1.93 -2.18
C TYR A 301 7.20 2.39 -1.41
N ILE A 302 7.32 3.70 -1.14
CA ILE A 302 8.42 4.22 -0.31
C ILE A 302 8.40 3.56 1.07
N LEU A 303 7.23 3.48 1.72
CA LEU A 303 7.10 2.80 3.02
C LEU A 303 7.40 1.30 2.95
N LEU A 304 7.00 0.62 1.86
CA LEU A 304 7.34 -0.78 1.65
C LEU A 304 8.86 -0.97 1.57
N PHE A 305 9.57 -0.12 0.82
CA PHE A 305 11.03 -0.16 0.74
C PHE A 305 11.69 0.18 2.08
N THR A 306 11.17 1.15 2.84
CA THR A 306 11.64 1.43 4.21
C THR A 306 11.48 0.21 5.12
N ALA A 307 10.30 -0.43 5.10
CA ALA A 307 10.03 -1.62 5.90
C ALA A 307 10.92 -2.80 5.48
N ALA A 308 11.06 -3.05 4.18
CA ALA A 308 11.93 -4.09 3.63
C ALA A 308 13.40 -3.87 4.03
N THR A 309 13.86 -2.61 4.02
CA THR A 309 15.23 -2.23 4.45
C THR A 309 15.43 -2.52 5.92
N ALA A 310 14.51 -2.07 6.77
CA ALA A 310 14.59 -2.27 8.22
C ALA A 310 14.56 -3.77 8.59
N ILE A 311 13.60 -4.52 8.03
CA ILE A 311 13.47 -5.97 8.25
C ILE A 311 14.72 -6.70 7.74
N GLY A 312 15.23 -6.32 6.55
CA GLY A 312 16.42 -6.96 5.99
C GLY A 312 17.68 -6.75 6.80
N ILE A 313 17.85 -5.57 7.40
CA ILE A 313 18.97 -5.30 8.29
C ILE A 313 18.85 -6.12 9.58
N MET A 314 17.65 -6.16 10.17
CA MET A 314 17.40 -6.89 11.41
C MET A 314 17.58 -8.40 11.21
N LEU A 315 16.93 -8.98 10.21
CA LEU A 315 17.04 -10.42 9.89
C LEU A 315 18.46 -10.77 9.45
N GLY A 316 19.06 -9.98 8.57
CA GLY A 316 20.39 -10.26 8.05
C GLY A 316 21.45 -10.24 9.14
N ARG A 317 21.37 -9.30 10.08
CA ARG A 317 22.27 -9.28 11.24
C ARG A 317 22.05 -10.49 12.14
N GLU A 318 20.82 -10.76 12.56
CA GLU A 318 20.56 -11.86 13.51
C GLU A 318 20.89 -13.24 12.93
N ILE A 319 20.56 -13.47 11.66
CA ILE A 319 20.91 -14.73 10.98
C ILE A 319 22.44 -14.84 10.84
N SER A 320 23.14 -13.75 10.50
CA SER A 320 24.60 -13.75 10.42
C SER A 320 25.25 -14.01 11.78
N VAL A 321 24.79 -13.35 12.85
CA VAL A 321 25.29 -13.58 14.22
C VAL A 321 25.01 -15.02 14.65
N SER A 322 23.82 -15.55 14.37
CA SER A 322 23.47 -16.93 14.69
C SER A 322 24.35 -17.93 13.94
N LEU A 323 24.58 -17.73 12.64
CA LEU A 323 25.45 -18.60 11.84
C LEU A 323 26.90 -18.51 12.30
N HIS A 324 27.38 -17.31 12.61
CA HIS A 324 28.70 -17.09 13.16
C HIS A 324 28.90 -17.86 14.47
N ASN A 325 27.98 -17.70 15.41
CA ASN A 325 28.06 -18.29 16.75
C ASN A 325 27.83 -19.80 16.75
N ALA A 326 27.02 -20.32 15.83
CA ALA A 326 26.74 -21.76 15.76
C ALA A 326 27.78 -22.54 14.95
N PHE A 327 28.34 -21.97 13.87
CA PHE A 327 29.11 -22.73 12.89
C PHE A 327 30.54 -22.22 12.66
N LEU A 328 30.80 -20.91 12.71
CA LEU A 328 32.12 -20.37 12.33
C LEU A 328 33.06 -20.24 13.53
N PHE A 329 32.60 -19.62 14.61
CA PHE A 329 33.41 -19.34 15.80
C PHE A 329 32.61 -19.54 17.10
N PRO A 330 32.27 -20.80 17.46
CA PRO A 330 31.52 -21.09 18.68
C PRO A 330 32.26 -20.66 19.96
N ASP A 331 33.60 -20.65 19.93
CA ASP A 331 34.42 -20.27 21.09
C ASP A 331 34.53 -18.74 21.29
N LYS A 332 33.99 -17.93 20.36
CA LYS A 332 34.01 -16.45 20.41
C LYS A 332 32.66 -15.87 19.96
N PRO A 333 31.59 -16.03 20.76
CA PRO A 333 30.26 -15.61 20.36
C PRO A 333 30.15 -14.09 20.23
N LEU A 334 29.52 -13.64 19.14
CA LEU A 334 29.11 -12.26 18.94
C LEU A 334 27.83 -11.97 19.73
N ALA A 335 27.74 -10.76 20.30
CA ALA A 335 26.53 -10.31 20.98
C ALA A 335 25.37 -10.14 19.99
N HIS A 336 24.19 -10.62 20.39
CA HIS A 336 22.92 -10.32 19.71
C HIS A 336 22.54 -8.84 19.89
N PHE A 337 21.64 -8.35 19.04
CA PHE A 337 21.12 -6.98 18.94
C PHE A 337 21.50 -5.96 20.03
N GLU A 338 22.27 -4.93 19.65
CA GLU A 338 22.54 -3.75 20.50
C GLU A 338 21.82 -2.49 19.98
N TYR A 339 21.65 -1.48 20.84
CA TYR A 339 21.09 -0.16 20.49
C TYR A 339 21.80 0.51 19.29
N THR A 340 23.07 0.19 19.06
CA THR A 340 23.85 0.64 17.90
C THR A 340 23.23 0.23 16.56
N THR A 341 22.44 -0.85 16.52
CA THR A 341 21.76 -1.35 15.30
C THR A 341 20.72 -0.39 14.73
N LEU A 342 20.04 0.38 15.59
CA LEU A 342 19.08 1.39 15.14
C LEU A 342 19.75 2.49 14.30
N ARG A 343 21.01 2.81 14.60
CA ARG A 343 21.80 3.76 13.78
C ARG A 343 22.09 3.18 12.40
N TRP A 344 22.44 1.90 12.32
CA TRP A 344 22.63 1.20 11.03
C TRP A 344 21.36 1.20 10.17
N VAL A 345 20.19 1.00 10.78
CA VAL A 345 18.90 1.11 10.08
C VAL A 345 18.69 2.53 9.53
N ALA A 346 18.93 3.56 10.36
CA ALA A 346 18.80 4.95 9.92
C ALA A 346 19.75 5.30 8.76
N TYR A 347 21.00 4.84 8.83
CA TYR A 347 21.99 5.04 7.77
C TYR A 347 21.58 4.35 6.47
N ALA A 348 21.13 3.10 6.54
CA ALA A 348 20.69 2.37 5.35
C ALA A 348 19.46 3.00 4.69
N ILE A 349 18.52 3.56 5.47
CA ILE A 349 17.39 4.31 4.93
C ILE A 349 17.88 5.51 4.11
N LEU A 350 18.86 6.27 4.62
CA LEU A 350 19.44 7.40 3.89
C LEU A 350 20.22 6.97 2.64
N ILE A 351 20.88 5.80 2.68
CA ILE A 351 21.72 5.32 1.57
C ILE A 351 20.89 4.66 0.47
N TYR A 352 19.80 3.96 0.80
CA TYR A 352 19.01 3.17 -0.16
C TYR A 352 17.61 3.75 -0.41
N VAL A 353 16.86 4.07 0.64
CA VAL A 353 15.45 4.47 0.50
C VAL A 353 15.33 5.90 -0.03
N LEU A 354 16.18 6.82 0.45
CA LEU A 354 16.20 8.20 -0.04
C LEU A 354 16.44 8.29 -1.56
N PRO A 355 17.49 7.66 -2.14
CA PRO A 355 17.65 7.69 -3.59
C PRO A 355 16.54 6.96 -4.33
N ILE A 356 15.98 5.87 -3.78
CA ILE A 356 14.77 5.24 -4.33
C ILE A 356 13.58 6.21 -4.37
N ALA A 357 13.35 6.99 -3.30
CA ALA A 357 12.29 7.99 -3.26
C ALA A 357 12.48 9.10 -4.32
N LEU A 358 13.74 9.50 -4.57
CA LEU A 358 14.06 10.44 -5.64
C LEU A 358 13.74 9.88 -7.03
N VAL A 359 13.79 8.56 -7.25
CA VAL A 359 13.32 7.93 -8.50
C VAL A 359 11.84 8.20 -8.73
N PHE A 360 11.01 8.06 -7.70
CA PHE A 360 9.57 8.33 -7.85
C PHE A 360 9.30 9.81 -8.14
N ILE A 361 10.06 10.71 -7.52
CA ILE A 361 9.94 12.15 -7.72
C ILE A 361 10.38 12.52 -9.14
N SER A 362 11.56 12.07 -9.58
CA SER A 362 12.09 12.35 -10.92
C SER A 362 11.14 11.85 -12.01
N ARG A 363 10.54 10.68 -11.79
CA ARG A 363 9.53 10.08 -12.68
C ARG A 363 8.26 10.93 -12.76
N THR A 364 7.79 11.47 -11.63
CA THR A 364 6.62 12.37 -11.60
C THR A 364 6.87 13.65 -12.41
N PHE A 365 8.09 14.18 -12.38
CA PHE A 365 8.48 15.33 -13.20
C PHE A 365 8.66 14.98 -14.68
N ALA A 366 9.31 13.85 -14.98
CA ALA A 366 9.55 13.40 -16.36
C ALA A 366 8.24 13.12 -17.13
N PHE A 367 7.27 12.44 -16.51
CA PHE A 367 5.97 12.16 -17.13
C PHE A 367 5.08 13.38 -17.34
N ARG A 368 5.26 14.45 -16.55
CA ARG A 368 4.59 15.74 -16.84
C ARG A 368 5.08 16.36 -18.15
N TYR A 369 6.29 16.02 -18.57
CA TYR A 369 6.97 16.63 -19.72
C TYR A 369 6.88 15.77 -20.99
N HIS A 370 6.78 14.45 -20.88
CA HIS A 370 6.70 13.52 -22.02
C HIS A 370 5.37 12.76 -22.00
N ARG A 371 4.42 13.24 -22.80
CA ARG A 371 3.04 12.74 -22.89
C ARG A 371 2.84 11.73 -24.03
N GLU A 372 3.91 11.28 -24.69
CA GLU A 372 3.83 10.35 -25.82
C GLU A 372 4.37 8.98 -25.47
N GLN A 373 3.59 7.96 -25.82
CA GLN A 373 3.91 6.54 -25.73
C GLN A 373 5.15 6.23 -26.57
N SER A 374 6.26 5.85 -25.93
CA SER A 374 7.29 5.03 -26.56
C SER A 374 8.27 4.48 -25.52
N ASP A 375 8.42 3.16 -25.55
CA ASP A 375 9.57 2.32 -25.16
C ASP A 375 10.57 2.76 -24.09
N ARG A 376 10.82 1.81 -23.16
CA ARG A 376 11.95 1.69 -22.22
C ARG A 376 13.04 2.77 -22.38
N TYR A 377 12.94 3.83 -21.57
CA TYR A 377 13.92 4.91 -21.54
C TYR A 377 15.23 4.49 -20.84
N TYR A 378 16.11 3.80 -21.56
CA TYR A 378 17.45 3.45 -21.03
C TYR A 378 18.20 4.68 -20.51
N GLY A 379 18.05 5.84 -21.17
CA GLY A 379 18.61 7.11 -20.70
C GLY A 379 18.06 7.55 -19.34
N PHE A 380 16.76 7.33 -19.07
CA PHE A 380 16.16 7.62 -17.76
C PHE A 380 16.70 6.67 -16.68
N TYR A 381 16.82 5.37 -16.98
CA TYR A 381 17.39 4.40 -16.02
C TYR A 381 18.83 4.76 -15.66
N MET A 382 19.64 5.11 -16.64
CA MET A 382 21.02 5.54 -16.41
C MET A 382 21.08 6.84 -15.62
N ALA A 383 20.26 7.84 -15.93
CA ALA A 383 20.20 9.09 -15.17
C ALA A 383 19.80 8.87 -13.71
N VAL A 384 18.82 8.00 -13.47
CA VAL A 384 18.38 7.61 -12.12
C VAL A 384 19.47 6.83 -11.37
N MET A 385 20.20 5.93 -12.05
CA MET A 385 21.35 5.24 -11.46
C MET A 385 22.44 6.22 -11.03
N ILE A 386 22.78 7.18 -11.90
CA ILE A 386 23.79 8.21 -11.59
C ILE A 386 23.32 9.08 -10.41
N LEU A 387 22.04 9.49 -10.40
CA LEU A 387 21.47 10.23 -9.28
C LEU A 387 21.54 9.42 -7.98
N GLY A 388 21.17 8.15 -8.04
CA GLY A 388 21.25 7.23 -6.90
C GLY A 388 22.68 7.07 -6.38
N PHE A 389 23.66 6.98 -7.28
CA PHE A 389 25.09 6.92 -6.95
C PHE A 389 25.56 8.18 -6.21
N ILE A 390 25.27 9.37 -6.76
CA ILE A 390 25.71 10.64 -6.17
C ILE A 390 25.08 10.82 -4.77
N VAL A 391 23.77 10.58 -4.65
CA VAL A 391 23.04 10.78 -3.39
C VAL A 391 23.49 9.78 -2.33
N SER A 392 23.60 8.49 -2.66
CA SER A 392 24.02 7.46 -1.72
C SER A 392 25.48 7.63 -1.26
N THR A 393 26.38 8.02 -2.16
CA THR A 393 27.79 8.31 -1.83
C THR A 393 27.90 9.55 -0.95
N THR A 394 27.14 10.61 -1.26
CA THR A 394 27.07 11.82 -0.44
C THR A 394 26.54 11.51 0.97
N ALA A 395 25.46 10.73 1.06
CA ALA A 395 24.91 10.31 2.34
C ALA A 395 25.92 9.49 3.16
N SER A 396 26.61 8.55 2.52
CA SER A 396 27.64 7.72 3.17
C SER A 396 28.81 8.56 3.68
N ALA A 397 29.33 9.49 2.86
CA ALA A 397 30.40 10.39 3.26
C ALA A 397 29.98 11.29 4.44
N LEU A 398 28.78 11.90 4.38
CA LEU A 398 28.27 12.72 5.48
C LEU A 398 28.10 11.92 6.78
N ILE A 399 27.57 10.70 6.71
CA ILE A 399 27.41 9.83 7.87
C ILE A 399 28.76 9.54 8.53
N LEU A 400 29.77 9.23 7.74
CA LEU A 400 31.10 8.87 8.26
C LEU A 400 31.83 10.08 8.85
N GLU A 401 31.79 11.22 8.17
CA GLU A 401 32.35 12.48 8.68
C GLU A 401 31.68 12.91 10.00
N LEU A 402 30.34 12.89 10.06
CA LEU A 402 29.59 13.29 11.27
C LEU A 402 29.79 12.32 12.45
N THR A 403 30.04 11.05 12.17
CA THR A 403 30.12 10.02 13.21
C THR A 403 31.55 9.83 13.74
N TYR A 404 32.56 9.96 12.88
CA TYR A 404 33.95 9.61 13.22
C TYR A 404 34.98 10.74 13.07
N TYR A 405 34.78 11.73 12.18
CA TYR A 405 35.80 12.74 11.83
C TYR A 405 35.36 14.17 12.20
N LYS A 406 34.99 14.37 13.47
CA LYS A 406 34.38 15.62 13.97
C LYS A 406 35.22 16.90 13.82
N ASP A 407 36.53 16.79 13.67
CA ASP A 407 37.43 17.95 13.84
C ASP A 407 37.99 18.52 12.52
N HIS A 408 37.90 17.82 11.38
CA HIS A 408 38.40 18.31 10.07
C HIS A 408 37.55 17.81 8.90
N PHE A 409 36.49 18.55 8.55
CA PHE A 409 35.56 18.17 7.48
C PHE A 409 36.21 18.26 6.09
N LYS A 410 36.53 17.11 5.49
CA LYS A 410 37.05 17.02 4.11
C LYS A 410 36.12 16.22 3.21
N PHE A 411 34.99 16.84 2.87
CA PHE A 411 33.92 16.20 2.10
C PHE A 411 34.39 15.55 0.79
N LEU A 412 35.22 16.22 -0.02
CA LEU A 412 35.63 15.70 -1.32
C LEU A 412 36.51 14.45 -1.21
N GLU A 413 37.44 14.44 -0.26
CA GLU A 413 38.32 13.31 0.01
C GLU A 413 37.51 12.11 0.52
N SER A 414 36.59 12.36 1.44
CA SER A 414 35.65 11.36 1.96
C SER A 414 34.72 10.82 0.87
N PHE A 415 34.19 11.68 0.00
CA PHE A 415 33.34 11.26 -1.12
C PHE A 415 34.07 10.30 -2.06
N ILE A 416 35.30 10.63 -2.45
CA ILE A 416 36.13 9.79 -3.34
C ILE A 416 36.43 8.43 -2.68
N GLN A 417 36.78 8.42 -1.39
CA GLN A 417 37.08 7.18 -0.66
C GLN A 417 35.84 6.28 -0.51
N HIS A 418 34.63 6.85 -0.48
CA HIS A 418 33.39 6.11 -0.24
C HIS A 418 32.56 5.82 -1.49
N MET A 419 33.03 6.18 -2.69
CA MET A 419 32.34 5.90 -3.97
C MET A 419 31.94 4.43 -4.14
N ARG A 420 32.77 3.50 -3.66
CA ARG A 420 32.47 2.05 -3.73
C ARG A 420 31.16 1.66 -3.06
N TRP A 421 30.75 2.38 -2.02
CA TRP A 421 29.51 2.13 -1.28
C TRP A 421 28.26 2.63 -2.01
N GLY A 422 28.42 3.55 -2.97
CA GLY A 422 27.32 4.08 -3.79
C GLY A 422 26.90 3.20 -4.97
N ILE A 423 27.72 2.21 -5.35
CA ILE A 423 27.48 1.35 -6.53
C ILE A 423 26.21 0.50 -6.35
N LEU A 424 26.07 -0.14 -5.18
CA LEU A 424 24.95 -1.06 -4.91
C LEU A 424 23.59 -0.32 -4.81
N PRO A 425 23.47 0.81 -4.09
CA PRO A 425 22.28 1.67 -4.16
C PRO A 425 21.94 2.15 -5.58
N ALA A 426 22.96 2.52 -6.37
CA ALA A 426 22.76 2.98 -7.74
C ALA A 426 22.11 1.90 -8.63
N LEU A 427 22.64 0.67 -8.59
CA LEU A 427 22.08 -0.47 -9.30
C LEU A 427 20.62 -0.75 -8.87
N MET A 428 20.34 -0.66 -7.57
CA MET A 428 18.99 -0.84 -7.05
C MET A 428 18.03 0.25 -7.55
N CYS A 429 18.47 1.52 -7.63
CA CYS A 429 17.65 2.61 -8.18
C CYS A 429 17.30 2.37 -9.66
N GLY A 430 18.28 1.95 -10.47
CA GLY A 430 18.06 1.59 -11.86
C GLY A 430 17.10 0.41 -12.01
N PHE A 431 17.26 -0.63 -11.19
CA PHE A 431 16.37 -1.78 -11.18
C PHE A 431 14.94 -1.42 -10.78
N VAL A 432 14.77 -0.62 -9.72
CA VAL A 432 13.46 -0.13 -9.28
C VAL A 432 12.79 0.68 -10.39
N ALA A 433 13.53 1.59 -11.04
CA ALA A 433 13.01 2.35 -12.18
C ALA A 433 12.59 1.44 -13.34
N TYR A 434 13.40 0.45 -13.71
CA TYR A 434 13.10 -0.53 -14.75
C TYR A 434 11.87 -1.40 -14.41
N ARG A 435 11.74 -1.83 -13.15
CA ARG A 435 10.62 -2.66 -12.69
C ARG A 435 9.30 -1.89 -12.67
N MET A 436 9.34 -0.57 -12.50
CA MET A 436 8.14 0.27 -12.67
C MET A 436 7.64 0.30 -14.12
N ASP A 437 8.51 0.07 -15.09
CA ASP A 437 8.15 0.00 -16.53
C ASP A 437 7.88 -1.42 -17.03
N THR A 438 8.22 -2.43 -16.24
CA THR A 438 8.00 -3.85 -16.55
C THR A 438 7.18 -4.52 -15.45
N PRO A 439 5.91 -4.12 -15.28
CA PRO A 439 5.08 -4.66 -14.22
C PRO A 439 4.85 -6.16 -14.37
N VAL A 440 4.45 -6.79 -13.27
CA VAL A 440 4.07 -8.21 -13.30
C VAL A 440 2.70 -8.35 -13.96
N SER A 441 2.54 -9.31 -14.87
CA SER A 441 1.25 -9.61 -15.50
C SER A 441 0.23 -10.10 -14.45
N GLU A 442 -1.02 -9.62 -14.53
CA GLU A 442 -2.06 -9.99 -13.56
C GLU A 442 -2.45 -11.48 -13.64
N SER A 443 -2.14 -12.15 -14.75
CA SER A 443 -2.43 -13.56 -15.00
C SER A 443 -1.44 -14.55 -14.37
N GLU A 444 -0.40 -14.07 -13.68
CA GLU A 444 0.56 -14.94 -13.01
C GLU A 444 -0.01 -15.52 -11.70
N ALA A 445 -0.24 -16.84 -11.70
CA ALA A 445 -0.62 -17.60 -10.52
C ALA A 445 0.28 -17.27 -9.31
N LEU A 446 -0.31 -17.23 -8.11
CA LEU A 446 0.35 -16.86 -6.85
C LEU A 446 1.69 -17.59 -6.61
N GLY A 447 1.79 -18.86 -7.03
CA GLY A 447 3.05 -19.64 -6.97
C GLY A 447 4.19 -19.07 -7.84
N LYS A 448 3.88 -18.56 -9.04
CA LYS A 448 4.88 -17.92 -9.92
C LYS A 448 5.35 -16.57 -9.34
N LEU A 449 4.44 -15.81 -8.72
CA LEU A 449 4.77 -14.57 -8.02
C LEU A 449 5.75 -14.82 -6.86
N ILE A 450 5.47 -15.82 -6.03
CA ILE A 450 6.36 -16.22 -4.94
C ILE A 450 7.70 -16.68 -5.50
N MET A 451 7.71 -17.55 -6.50
CA MET A 451 8.95 -18.05 -7.10
C MET A 451 9.79 -16.90 -7.68
N ALA A 452 9.17 -15.95 -8.38
CA ALA A 452 9.85 -14.78 -8.91
C ALA A 452 10.41 -13.87 -7.81
N ALA A 453 9.67 -13.70 -6.71
CA ALA A 453 10.15 -12.95 -5.55
C ALA A 453 11.37 -13.63 -4.89
N VAL A 454 11.32 -14.96 -4.73
CA VAL A 454 12.44 -15.77 -4.20
C VAL A 454 13.65 -15.68 -5.13
N LEU A 455 13.46 -15.79 -6.44
CA LEU A 455 14.55 -15.70 -7.41
C LEU A 455 15.21 -14.33 -7.39
N ARG A 456 14.41 -13.24 -7.29
CA ARG A 456 14.91 -11.87 -7.15
C ARG A 456 15.64 -11.68 -5.82
N PHE A 457 15.10 -12.22 -4.73
CA PHE A 457 15.74 -12.17 -3.42
C PHE A 457 17.13 -12.80 -3.47
N ILE A 458 17.24 -14.02 -4.00
CA ILE A 458 18.52 -14.73 -4.12
C ILE A 458 19.45 -14.00 -5.09
N GLY A 459 18.97 -13.61 -6.27
CA GLY A 459 19.78 -12.93 -7.29
C GLY A 459 20.38 -11.63 -6.79
N TRP A 460 19.55 -10.75 -6.21
CA TRP A 460 20.02 -9.48 -5.66
C TRP A 460 20.86 -9.66 -4.39
N GLY A 461 20.53 -10.65 -3.56
CA GLY A 461 21.36 -11.02 -2.43
C GLY A 461 22.77 -11.43 -2.87
N LEU A 462 22.91 -12.26 -3.89
CA LEU A 462 24.22 -12.68 -4.42
C LEU A 462 25.02 -11.51 -5.02
N VAL A 463 24.36 -10.63 -5.78
CA VAL A 463 24.97 -9.40 -6.29
C VAL A 463 25.51 -8.54 -5.14
N ALA A 464 24.72 -8.40 -4.06
CA ALA A 464 25.16 -7.69 -2.87
C ALA A 464 26.40 -8.34 -2.25
N VAL A 465 26.44 -9.67 -2.14
CA VAL A 465 27.62 -10.37 -1.60
C VAL A 465 28.88 -10.07 -2.42
N ILE A 466 28.81 -10.16 -3.76
CA ILE A 466 29.95 -9.91 -4.64
C ILE A 466 30.48 -8.48 -4.46
N ILE A 467 29.59 -7.49 -4.54
CA ILE A 467 29.96 -6.06 -4.44
C ILE A 467 30.46 -5.73 -3.05
N MET A 468 29.84 -6.27 -2.00
CA MET A 468 30.25 -6.03 -0.62
C MET A 468 31.59 -6.70 -0.31
N LEU A 469 31.86 -7.89 -0.83
CA LEU A 469 33.18 -8.53 -0.70
C LEU A 469 34.28 -7.71 -1.37
N TYR A 470 34.01 -7.13 -2.54
CA TYR A 470 34.91 -6.19 -3.20
C TYR A 470 35.12 -4.91 -2.38
N ALA A 471 34.03 -4.28 -1.92
CA ALA A 471 34.09 -3.04 -1.14
C ALA A 471 34.77 -3.22 0.22
N THR A 472 34.76 -4.43 0.77
CA THR A 472 35.38 -4.79 2.05
C THR A 472 36.75 -5.45 1.90
N GLY A 473 37.31 -5.54 0.69
CA GLY A 473 38.57 -6.26 0.40
C GLY A 473 39.80 -5.71 1.12
N ASP A 474 39.93 -4.38 1.21
CA ASP A 474 41.11 -3.70 1.77
C ASP A 474 40.97 -3.32 3.24
N MET A 475 39.87 -3.73 3.89
CA MET A 475 39.66 -3.44 5.30
C MET A 475 40.61 -4.30 6.13
N SER A 476 41.74 -3.73 6.54
CA SER A 476 42.78 -4.31 7.42
C SER A 476 42.32 -4.47 8.86
N ILE A 477 41.04 -4.78 9.06
CA ILE A 477 40.46 -4.74 10.38
C ILE A 477 40.53 -6.15 10.95
N GLN A 478 40.79 -6.25 12.24
CA GLN A 478 40.74 -7.48 13.06
C GLN A 478 39.30 -8.06 13.12
N GLU A 479 38.49 -7.86 12.07
CA GLU A 479 37.03 -7.91 11.96
C GLU A 479 36.56 -8.88 10.86
N THR A 480 37.11 -10.09 10.79
CA THR A 480 36.48 -11.13 9.96
C THR A 480 35.00 -11.32 10.36
N ASN A 481 34.70 -11.09 11.64
CA ASN A 481 33.36 -11.12 12.25
C ASN A 481 32.46 -9.94 11.81
N LEU A 482 32.99 -8.71 11.68
CA LEU A 482 32.21 -7.56 11.20
C LEU A 482 31.95 -7.68 9.70
N ARG A 483 32.95 -8.12 8.92
CA ARG A 483 32.81 -8.34 7.48
C ARG A 483 31.74 -9.38 7.18
N PHE A 484 31.73 -10.50 7.90
CA PHE A 484 30.70 -11.54 7.75
C PHE A 484 29.30 -10.99 8.05
N THR A 485 29.15 -10.28 9.17
CA THR A 485 27.87 -9.68 9.57
C THR A 485 27.39 -8.64 8.56
N LEU A 486 28.30 -7.80 8.05
CA LEU A 486 27.99 -6.72 7.11
C LEU A 486 27.62 -7.25 5.71
N VAL A 487 28.33 -8.27 5.23
CA VAL A 487 28.01 -8.95 3.96
C VAL A 487 26.68 -9.70 4.06
N GLY A 488 26.44 -10.45 5.15
CA GLY A 488 25.18 -11.15 5.37
C GLY A 488 24.00 -10.18 5.52
N THR A 489 24.19 -9.07 6.22
CA THR A 489 23.17 -8.01 6.35
C THR A 489 22.81 -7.41 4.98
N ALA A 490 23.81 -7.16 4.14
CA ALA A 490 23.59 -6.64 2.78
C ALA A 490 22.87 -7.65 1.88
N PHE A 491 23.16 -8.95 1.99
CA PHE A 491 22.43 -10.00 1.27
C PHE A 491 20.93 -9.93 1.53
N PHE A 492 20.51 -9.90 2.81
CA PHE A 492 19.10 -9.87 3.18
C PHE A 492 18.43 -8.54 2.84
N MET A 493 19.11 -7.42 3.07
CA MET A 493 18.56 -6.09 2.79
C MET A 493 18.35 -5.85 1.30
N VAL A 494 19.37 -6.07 0.47
CA VAL A 494 19.27 -5.86 -0.98
C VAL A 494 18.40 -6.93 -1.63
N GLY A 495 18.44 -8.17 -1.13
CA GLY A 495 17.52 -9.24 -1.54
C GLY A 495 16.06 -8.87 -1.30
N LEU A 496 15.72 -8.36 -0.10
CA LEU A 496 14.34 -7.94 0.20
C LEU A 496 13.90 -6.74 -0.63
N LEU A 497 14.79 -5.75 -0.86
CA LEU A 497 14.51 -4.64 -1.78
C LEU A 497 14.23 -5.13 -3.20
N GLY A 498 15.02 -6.08 -3.68
CA GLY A 498 14.84 -6.71 -4.99
C GLY A 498 13.53 -7.50 -5.09
N ALA A 499 13.15 -8.21 -4.02
CA ALA A 499 11.88 -8.93 -3.93
C ALA A 499 10.68 -7.97 -3.87
N SER A 500 10.80 -6.86 -3.14
CA SER A 500 9.74 -5.85 -3.00
C SER A 500 9.56 -4.95 -4.22
N ALA A 501 10.51 -4.93 -5.16
CA ALA A 501 10.41 -4.25 -6.45
C ALA A 501 9.48 -4.99 -7.44
N SER A 502 8.32 -5.43 -6.95
CA SER A 502 7.21 -5.96 -7.73
C SER A 502 6.11 -4.92 -7.81
N PHE A 503 6.00 -4.25 -8.95
CA PHE A 503 4.92 -3.33 -9.23
C PHE A 503 3.83 -4.08 -10.01
N LYS A 504 2.60 -4.05 -9.49
CA LYS A 504 1.41 -4.46 -10.23
C LYS A 504 0.90 -3.23 -10.97
N THR A 505 1.05 -3.22 -12.27
CA THR A 505 0.29 -2.33 -13.15
C THR A 505 -0.11 -3.14 -14.37
N ALA A 506 -1.35 -2.99 -14.82
CA ALA A 506 -1.83 -3.66 -16.01
C ALA A 506 -0.87 -3.40 -17.18
N ARG A 507 -0.56 -4.45 -17.93
CA ARG A 507 -0.02 -4.28 -19.27
C ARG A 507 -1.24 -3.90 -20.11
N THR A 508 -1.20 -2.76 -20.79
CA THR A 508 -2.07 -2.57 -21.95
C THR A 508 -1.64 -3.62 -22.96
N ASP A 509 -2.35 -4.75 -22.98
CA ASP A 509 -2.32 -5.63 -24.13
C ASP A 509 -2.92 -4.87 -25.32
N ASP A 510 -2.32 -5.07 -26.48
CA ASP A 510 -2.51 -4.36 -27.75
C ASP A 510 -3.97 -4.20 -28.19
#